data_AF-A0A9D4WZS0-F1
#
_entry.id   AF-A0A9D4WZS0-F1
#
_cell.length_a   1.000
_cell.length_b   1.000
_cell.length_c   1.000
_cell.angle_alpha   90.00
_cell.angle_beta   90.00
_cell.angle_gamma   90.00
#
_symmetry.space_group_name_H-M   'P 1'
#
loop_
_entity.id
_entity.type
_entity.pdbx_description
1 polymer ?
#
loop_
_entity_poly.entity_id
_entity_poly.type
_entity_poly.pdbx_seq_one_letter_code
_entity_poly.pdbx_strand_id
1 'polypeptide(L)'
;MVTENNSNRVGLILSSTNSIRVFLSGASNDPTLSSQLRQTSSELLIQSEIPYEPLRAVWISSDPSTRPELIRLLSGTGFVFSSPKPREKSEELKARLKKLEDLAERKAYKELVKDIAPKEDVQEPFSSYKDQLGFVHCSGQLSWGSAAIDNSDCYFTKGGSYLSQEPDSCREYLVKRFMASSTNNLYLWPYNSGCHWLLLAIDPLKEVVYFLNSIDGEWTNYPDMKQLVDTSIKVFRSQRQARVPRTKSSNITWIKVQCPLQRNGIDCGYFVMRFMREIINMNQIEIPITYFDEYKCAHYTRLQLEQIKEELCQYFIEKRLISI
;
A
#
# COMPACT_ATOMS: atom_id res chain seq x y z
N MET A 1 32.19 -17.39 33.15
CA MET A 1 31.36 -16.56 32.24
C MET A 1 31.11 -17.38 31.00
N VAL A 2 29.95 -18.05 30.94
CA VAL A 2 29.58 -18.87 29.78
C VAL A 2 28.77 -17.98 28.86
N THR A 3 29.38 -17.57 27.75
CA THR A 3 28.70 -16.91 26.65
C THR A 3 27.87 -17.94 25.90
N GLU A 4 26.61 -18.11 26.31
CA GLU A 4 25.68 -18.94 25.55
C GLU A 4 25.34 -18.30 24.20
N ASN A 5 25.43 -19.15 23.19
CA ASN A 5 25.23 -18.85 21.78
C ASN A 5 23.81 -18.30 21.54
N ASN A 6 23.68 -17.00 21.29
CA ASN A 6 22.42 -16.30 20.99
C ASN A 6 21.77 -16.69 19.64
N SER A 7 22.23 -17.77 19.00
CA SER A 7 21.91 -18.13 17.61
C SER A 7 20.72 -19.07 17.43
N ASN A 8 20.16 -19.66 18.49
CA ASN A 8 19.10 -20.67 18.38
C ASN A 8 17.79 -20.25 19.07
N ARG A 9 17.62 -18.96 19.38
CA ARG A 9 16.40 -18.44 19.98
C ARG A 9 15.30 -18.35 18.93
N VAL A 10 14.41 -19.34 18.89
CA VAL A 10 13.26 -19.37 17.98
C VAL A 10 12.02 -18.85 18.74
N GLY A 11 11.37 -17.83 18.19
CA GLY A 11 10.11 -17.30 18.74
C GLY A 11 10.24 -15.95 19.46
N LEU A 12 9.09 -15.43 19.91
CA LEU A 12 8.98 -14.13 20.58
C LEU A 12 9.52 -14.23 22.02
N ILE A 13 10.41 -13.31 22.40
CA ILE A 13 11.01 -13.27 23.74
C ILE A 13 10.60 -11.98 24.45
N LEU A 14 10.26 -12.12 25.72
CA LEU A 14 9.81 -11.05 26.60
C LEU A 14 10.80 -10.87 27.75
N SER A 15 11.02 -9.64 28.19
CA SER A 15 11.71 -9.38 29.45
C SER A 15 10.84 -9.82 30.63
N SER A 16 11.43 -10.53 31.59
CA SER A 16 10.73 -10.98 32.79
C SER A 16 10.41 -9.81 33.73
N THR A 17 9.12 -9.51 33.90
CA THR A 17 8.60 -8.47 34.81
C THR A 17 8.09 -9.07 36.11
N ASN A 18 7.89 -8.23 37.13
CA ASN A 18 7.34 -8.69 38.41
C ASN A 18 5.97 -9.38 38.26
N SER A 19 5.10 -8.84 37.40
CA SER A 19 3.77 -9.44 37.12
C SER A 19 3.89 -10.87 36.59
N ILE A 20 4.83 -11.10 35.67
CA ILE A 20 5.09 -12.44 35.12
C ILE A 20 5.67 -13.36 36.19
N ARG A 21 6.60 -12.88 37.02
CA ARG A 21 7.20 -13.68 38.10
C ARG A 21 6.17 -14.11 39.14
N VAL A 22 5.28 -13.22 39.57
CA VAL A 22 4.20 -13.55 40.52
C VAL A 22 3.27 -14.59 39.91
N PHE A 23 2.87 -14.42 38.64
CA PHE A 23 2.02 -15.38 37.94
C PHE A 23 2.68 -16.77 37.83
N LEU A 24 3.93 -16.84 37.37
CA LEU A 24 4.65 -18.11 37.22
C LEU A 24 4.92 -18.80 38.56
N SER A 25 5.14 -18.04 39.64
CA SER A 25 5.30 -18.58 40.99
C SER A 25 4.00 -19.16 41.56
N GLY A 26 2.85 -18.62 41.15
CA GLY A 26 1.55 -19.22 41.43
C GLY A 26 1.37 -20.52 40.63
N ALA A 27 1.59 -20.43 39.32
CA ALA A 27 1.44 -21.56 38.39
C ALA A 27 2.37 -22.75 38.73
N SER A 28 3.59 -22.51 39.22
CA SER A 28 4.51 -23.59 39.61
C SER A 28 3.99 -24.44 40.77
N ASN A 29 3.12 -23.87 41.62
CA ASN A 29 2.54 -24.53 42.77
C ASN A 29 1.07 -24.94 42.58
N ASP A 30 0.51 -24.70 41.39
CA ASP A 30 -0.89 -24.96 41.10
C ASP A 30 -1.14 -26.47 40.85
N PRO A 31 -1.93 -27.16 41.70
CA PRO A 31 -2.20 -28.58 41.53
C PRO A 31 -3.10 -28.88 40.31
N THR A 32 -3.82 -27.88 39.79
CA THR A 32 -4.73 -28.03 38.64
C THR A 32 -3.98 -28.09 37.31
N LEU A 33 -2.77 -27.54 37.26
CA LEU A 33 -1.91 -27.60 36.09
C LEU A 33 -1.23 -28.97 35.94
N SER A 34 -0.79 -29.31 34.72
CA SER A 34 -0.02 -30.53 34.50
C SER A 34 1.37 -30.43 35.16
N SER A 35 1.98 -31.57 35.48
CA SER A 35 3.34 -31.62 36.04
C SER A 35 4.36 -30.95 35.12
N GLN A 36 4.20 -31.11 33.81
CA GLN A 36 5.05 -30.49 32.80
C GLN A 36 4.93 -28.95 32.83
N LEU A 37 3.71 -28.41 32.92
CA LEU A 37 3.49 -26.96 32.96
C LEU A 37 3.97 -26.32 34.27
N ARG A 38 3.83 -27.03 35.40
CA ARG A 38 4.43 -26.60 36.67
C ARG A 38 5.95 -26.51 36.59
N GLN A 39 6.57 -27.54 35.99
CA GLN A 39 8.02 -27.57 35.79
C GLN A 39 8.48 -26.45 34.86
N THR A 40 7.79 -26.26 33.72
CA THR A 40 8.05 -25.13 32.82
C THR A 40 7.91 -23.78 33.54
N SER A 41 6.91 -23.61 34.40
CA SER A 41 6.74 -22.38 35.18
C SER A 41 7.93 -22.11 36.11
N SER A 42 8.42 -23.15 36.80
CA SER A 42 9.62 -23.07 37.65
C SER A 42 10.89 -22.74 36.86
N GLU A 43 11.04 -23.29 35.66
CA GLU A 43 12.18 -23.02 34.79
C GLU A 43 12.17 -21.57 34.26
N LEU A 44 10.99 -21.07 33.86
CA LEU A 44 10.83 -19.69 33.39
C LEU A 44 11.06 -18.65 34.49
N LEU A 45 10.81 -18.98 35.77
CA LEU A 45 11.06 -18.08 36.90
C LEU A 45 12.54 -17.70 37.04
N ILE A 46 13.45 -18.63 36.70
CA ILE A 46 14.89 -18.41 36.84
C ILE A 46 15.40 -17.44 35.76
N GLN A 47 14.69 -17.33 34.64
CA GLN A 47 15.14 -16.58 33.47
C GLN A 47 14.81 -15.08 33.57
N SER A 48 15.72 -14.23 33.10
CA SER A 48 15.48 -12.78 32.92
C SER A 48 14.75 -12.47 31.60
N GLU A 49 14.84 -13.39 30.64
CA GLU A 49 14.23 -13.30 29.31
C GLU A 49 13.43 -14.58 29.08
N ILE A 50 12.15 -14.45 28.80
CA ILE A 50 11.19 -15.56 28.81
C ILE A 50 10.62 -15.75 27.41
N PRO A 51 10.68 -16.96 26.84
CA PRO A 51 9.98 -17.28 25.60
C PRO A 51 8.45 -17.18 25.76
N TYR A 52 7.78 -16.46 24.85
CA TYR A 52 6.35 -16.19 24.94
C TYR A 52 5.49 -17.45 24.79
N GLU A 53 5.90 -18.41 23.97
CA GLU A 53 5.11 -19.63 23.71
C GLU A 53 4.91 -20.47 24.99
N PRO A 54 5.96 -20.88 25.73
CA PRO A 54 5.81 -21.53 27.04
C PRO A 54 4.99 -20.73 28.05
N LEU A 55 5.19 -19.40 28.12
CA LEU A 55 4.42 -18.53 29.01
C LEU A 55 2.92 -18.54 28.65
N ARG A 56 2.60 -18.48 27.35
CA ARG A 56 1.24 -18.52 26.82
C ARG A 56 0.59 -19.88 27.11
N ALA A 57 1.32 -20.98 26.99
CA ALA A 57 0.81 -22.31 27.29
C ALA A 57 0.36 -22.42 28.75
N VAL A 58 1.20 -21.94 29.69
CA VAL A 58 0.85 -21.89 31.12
C VAL A 58 -0.38 -21.01 31.36
N TRP A 59 -0.45 -19.84 30.72
CA TRP A 59 -1.59 -18.91 30.86
C TRP A 59 -2.91 -19.48 30.32
N ILE A 60 -2.88 -20.17 29.18
CA ILE A 60 -4.07 -20.80 28.59
C ILE A 60 -4.60 -21.92 29.49
N SER A 61 -3.70 -22.70 30.09
CA SER A 61 -4.06 -23.82 30.96
C SER A 61 -4.43 -23.42 32.39
N SER A 62 -4.16 -22.18 32.80
CA SER A 62 -4.57 -21.64 34.09
C SER A 62 -6.09 -21.40 34.12
N ASP A 63 -6.71 -21.55 35.29
CA ASP A 63 -8.16 -21.36 35.47
C ASP A 63 -8.60 -19.96 35.00
N PRO A 64 -9.57 -19.85 34.07
CA PRO A 64 -10.06 -18.57 33.55
C PRO A 64 -10.60 -17.60 34.63
N SER A 65 -11.06 -18.12 35.77
CA SER A 65 -11.63 -17.33 36.86
C SER A 65 -10.58 -16.67 37.76
N THR A 66 -9.37 -17.25 37.82
CA THR A 66 -8.29 -16.78 38.71
C THR A 66 -7.08 -16.23 37.96
N ARG A 67 -6.93 -16.56 36.66
CA ARG A 67 -5.81 -16.09 35.85
C ARG A 67 -5.86 -14.58 35.60
N PRO A 68 -4.72 -13.88 35.61
CA PRO A 68 -4.67 -12.46 35.30
C PRO A 68 -5.01 -12.18 33.82
N GLU A 69 -5.64 -11.04 33.54
CA GLU A 69 -5.82 -10.53 32.17
C GLU A 69 -4.48 -10.47 31.43
N LEU A 70 -4.41 -11.02 30.22
CA LEU A 70 -3.16 -11.14 29.47
C LEU A 70 -2.50 -9.78 29.23
N ILE A 71 -3.31 -8.76 28.94
CA ILE A 71 -2.84 -7.38 28.73
C ILE A 71 -2.19 -6.82 30.00
N ARG A 72 -2.75 -7.11 31.18
CA ARG A 72 -2.19 -6.69 32.46
C ARG A 72 -0.94 -7.49 32.83
N LEU A 73 -0.93 -8.78 32.54
CA LEU A 73 0.22 -9.66 32.76
C LEU A 73 1.44 -9.20 31.95
N LEU A 74 1.21 -8.82 30.70
CA LEU A 74 2.25 -8.34 29.78
C LEU A 74 2.53 -6.83 29.89
N SER A 75 1.85 -6.12 30.79
CA SER A 75 2.06 -4.68 30.96
C SER A 75 3.48 -4.40 31.43
N GLY A 76 4.19 -3.54 30.69
CA GLY A 76 5.56 -3.14 31.00
C GLY A 76 6.64 -4.15 30.59
N THR A 77 6.29 -5.21 29.84
CA THR A 77 7.30 -6.11 29.26
C THR A 77 7.95 -5.46 28.04
N GLY A 78 9.27 -5.56 27.96
CA GLY A 78 10.04 -5.24 26.76
C GLY A 78 10.14 -6.45 25.85
N PHE A 79 9.98 -6.25 24.55
CA PHE A 79 10.27 -7.26 23.55
C PHE A 79 11.78 -7.33 23.30
N VAL A 80 12.37 -8.50 23.50
CA VAL A 80 13.80 -8.72 23.23
C VAL A 80 13.92 -9.21 21.80
N PHE A 81 14.17 -8.27 20.88
CA PHE A 81 14.50 -8.59 19.50
C PHE A 81 16.00 -8.88 19.43
N SER A 82 16.38 -10.15 19.23
CA SER A 82 17.72 -10.46 18.78
C SER A 82 17.85 -9.97 17.34
N SER A 83 18.81 -9.07 17.08
CA SER A 83 19.15 -8.71 15.71
C SER A 83 19.49 -9.98 14.95
N PRO A 84 18.83 -10.28 13.82
CA PRO A 84 19.21 -11.41 13.00
C PRO A 84 20.70 -11.32 12.70
N LYS A 85 21.40 -12.46 12.68
CA LYS A 85 22.80 -12.49 12.24
C LYS A 85 22.89 -11.76 10.88
N PRO A 86 23.87 -10.86 10.69
CA PRO A 86 24.08 -10.20 9.40
C PRO A 86 24.12 -11.28 8.32
N ARG A 87 23.19 -11.18 7.36
CA ARG A 87 23.02 -12.22 6.35
C ARG A 87 24.30 -12.34 5.54
N GLU A 88 24.96 -13.50 5.61
CA GLU A 88 26.12 -13.80 4.79
C GLU A 88 25.67 -13.82 3.33
N LYS A 89 26.22 -12.93 2.50
CA LYS A 89 25.86 -12.86 1.08
C LYS A 89 26.35 -14.14 0.40
N SER A 90 25.45 -14.89 -0.25
CA SER A 90 25.84 -16.08 -1.01
C SER A 90 26.85 -15.71 -2.10
N GLU A 91 27.73 -16.65 -2.48
CA GLU A 91 28.69 -16.41 -3.56
C GLU A 91 27.98 -16.05 -4.88
N GLU A 92 26.79 -16.60 -5.12
CA GLU A 92 25.93 -16.22 -6.23
C GLU A 92 25.47 -14.75 -6.14
N LEU A 93 25.09 -14.27 -4.93
CA LEU A 93 24.71 -12.88 -4.72
C LEU A 93 25.91 -11.93 -4.85
N LYS A 94 27.09 -12.31 -4.34
CA LYS A 94 28.32 -11.52 -4.50
C LYS A 94 28.70 -11.40 -5.98
N ALA A 95 28.63 -12.50 -6.74
CA ALA A 95 28.88 -12.49 -8.17
C ALA A 95 27.85 -11.64 -8.93
N ARG A 96 26.57 -11.71 -8.56
CA ARG A 96 25.52 -10.84 -9.13
C ARG A 96 25.78 -9.36 -8.84
N LEU A 97 26.13 -9.01 -7.60
CA LEU A 97 26.43 -7.63 -7.22
C LEU A 97 27.65 -7.10 -7.98
N LYS A 98 28.71 -7.91 -8.10
CA LYS A 98 29.89 -7.55 -8.89
C LYS A 98 29.53 -7.34 -10.37
N LYS A 99 28.69 -8.22 -10.95
CA LYS A 99 28.21 -8.05 -12.33
C LYS A 99 27.37 -6.78 -12.51
N LEU A 100 26.56 -6.42 -11.52
CA LEU A 100 25.77 -5.19 -11.53
C LEU A 100 26.66 -3.94 -11.40
N GLU A 101 27.70 -4.01 -10.57
CA GLU A 101 28.70 -2.95 -10.44
C GLU A 101 29.48 -2.76 -11.74
N ASP A 102 29.99 -3.84 -12.34
CA ASP A 102 30.65 -3.81 -13.66
C ASP A 102 29.73 -3.23 -14.75
N LEU A 103 28.42 -3.55 -14.70
CA LEU A 103 27.43 -3.00 -15.63
C LEU A 103 27.17 -1.51 -15.39
N ALA A 104 27.12 -1.08 -14.13
CA ALA A 104 26.96 0.32 -13.76
C ALA A 104 28.17 1.15 -14.17
N GLU A 105 29.40 0.64 -13.98
CA GLU A 105 30.63 1.27 -14.45
C GLU A 105 30.66 1.38 -15.97
N ARG A 106 30.29 0.32 -16.69
CA ARG A 106 30.17 0.35 -18.16
C ARG A 106 29.12 1.34 -18.64
N LYS A 107 27.99 1.46 -17.93
CA LYS A 107 26.94 2.44 -18.25
C LYS A 107 27.43 3.87 -18.00
N ALA A 108 28.11 4.11 -16.89
CA ALA A 108 28.71 5.41 -16.59
C ALA A 108 29.79 5.80 -17.62
N TYR A 109 30.63 4.85 -18.03
CA TYR A 109 31.59 5.06 -19.12
C TYR A 109 30.90 5.38 -20.46
N LYS A 110 29.86 4.62 -20.82
CA LYS A 110 29.05 4.89 -22.02
C LYS A 110 28.40 6.27 -21.98
N GLU A 111 27.98 6.74 -20.81
CA GLU A 111 27.40 8.07 -20.64
C GLU A 111 28.44 9.19 -20.81
N LEU A 112 29.68 8.99 -20.35
CA LEU A 112 30.79 9.92 -20.58
C LEU A 112 31.20 10.01 -22.06
N VAL A 113 31.08 8.91 -22.82
CA VAL A 113 31.47 8.83 -24.24
C VAL A 113 30.27 9.02 -25.18
N LYS A 114 29.09 9.33 -24.63
CA LYS A 114 27.81 9.43 -25.37
C LYS A 114 27.82 10.50 -26.47
N ASP A 115 28.62 11.55 -26.33
CA ASP A 115 28.73 12.62 -27.32
C ASP A 115 29.61 12.26 -28.52
N ILE A 116 30.37 11.16 -28.42
CA ILE A 116 31.33 10.69 -29.42
C ILE A 116 30.89 9.33 -30.01
N ALA A 117 30.19 8.52 -29.23
CA ALA A 117 29.72 7.20 -29.64
C ALA A 117 28.40 7.25 -30.46
N PRO A 118 28.21 6.38 -31.46
CA PRO A 118 26.94 6.27 -32.18
C PRO A 118 25.79 5.93 -31.23
N LYS A 119 24.61 6.52 -31.44
CA LYS A 119 23.41 6.23 -30.65
C LYS A 119 22.95 4.79 -30.90
N GLU A 120 23.05 3.93 -29.89
CA GLU A 120 22.41 2.61 -29.87
C GLU A 120 21.07 2.71 -29.12
N ASP A 121 19.96 2.42 -29.80
CA ASP A 121 18.66 2.21 -29.17
C ASP A 121 18.66 0.83 -28.49
N VAL A 122 18.68 0.82 -27.15
CA VAL A 122 18.58 -0.42 -26.36
C VAL A 122 17.23 -0.44 -25.65
N GLN A 123 16.35 -1.34 -26.12
CA GLN A 123 15.11 -1.75 -25.45
C GLN A 123 15.48 -2.58 -24.21
N GLU A 124 15.10 -2.12 -23.01
CA GLU A 124 15.43 -2.77 -21.75
C GLU A 124 14.39 -3.85 -21.39
N PRO A 125 14.76 -5.14 -21.27
CA PRO A 125 13.81 -6.22 -21.08
C PRO A 125 13.65 -6.60 -19.59
N PHE A 126 12.46 -6.34 -19.04
CA PHE A 126 11.84 -6.83 -17.79
C PHE A 126 11.86 -5.98 -16.48
N SER A 127 10.64 -5.49 -16.17
CA SER A 127 9.85 -5.40 -14.92
C SER A 127 10.51 -5.40 -13.52
N SER A 128 10.14 -4.38 -12.73
CA SER A 128 10.18 -4.38 -11.26
C SER A 128 8.76 -4.52 -10.68
N TYR A 129 8.66 -4.73 -9.37
CA TYR A 129 7.46 -4.88 -8.51
C TYR A 129 6.26 -3.92 -8.74
N LYS A 130 6.39 -2.94 -9.64
CA LYS A 130 5.38 -2.02 -10.19
C LYS A 130 4.16 -2.70 -10.86
N ASP A 131 4.23 -4.02 -11.08
CA ASP A 131 3.29 -4.82 -11.87
C ASP A 131 2.06 -5.34 -11.10
N GLN A 132 1.91 -4.96 -9.84
CA GLN A 132 0.76 -5.32 -9.01
C GLN A 132 -0.04 -4.04 -8.75
N LEU A 133 -1.25 -3.90 -9.31
CA LEU A 133 -2.48 -3.30 -8.72
C LEU A 133 -3.50 -2.81 -9.79
N GLY A 134 -4.80 -2.91 -9.48
CA GLY A 134 -5.95 -2.68 -10.38
C GLY A 134 -6.77 -1.39 -10.14
N PHE A 135 -7.77 -1.14 -11.00
CA PHE A 135 -8.56 0.11 -11.13
C PHE A 135 -9.94 0.08 -10.40
N VAL A 136 -10.47 1.26 -10.05
CA VAL A 136 -11.83 1.48 -9.52
C VAL A 136 -12.63 2.40 -10.46
N HIS A 137 -13.90 2.07 -10.72
CA HIS A 137 -14.80 2.84 -11.59
C HIS A 137 -15.97 3.42 -10.79
N CYS A 138 -16.33 4.68 -11.05
CA CYS A 138 -17.45 5.38 -10.42
C CYS A 138 -18.46 5.83 -11.48
N SER A 139 -19.62 5.19 -11.47
CA SER A 139 -20.86 5.66 -12.10
C SER A 139 -21.74 6.31 -11.03
N GLY A 140 -22.43 7.39 -11.39
CA GLY A 140 -23.27 8.14 -10.46
C GLY A 140 -24.56 7.39 -10.12
N GLN A 141 -24.54 6.60 -9.04
CA GLN A 141 -25.63 6.33 -8.09
C GLN A 141 -25.21 5.14 -7.23
N LEU A 142 -24.82 5.35 -5.97
CA LEU A 142 -24.89 4.27 -4.96
C LEU A 142 -25.17 4.87 -3.57
N SER A 143 -26.31 4.49 -2.99
CA SER A 143 -26.62 4.66 -1.57
C SER A 143 -26.22 3.41 -0.81
N TRP A 144 -25.60 3.57 0.37
CA TRP A 144 -25.30 2.46 1.26
C TRP A 144 -26.51 2.14 2.13
N GLY A 145 -27.19 1.02 1.84
CA GLY A 145 -28.25 0.48 2.68
C GLY A 145 -29.23 -0.42 1.93
N SER A 146 -29.13 -1.73 2.20
CA SER A 146 -30.12 -2.78 1.91
C SER A 146 -30.29 -3.29 0.48
N ALA A 147 -30.00 -4.59 0.35
CA ALA A 147 -30.70 -5.59 -0.47
C ALA A 147 -30.97 -5.29 -1.95
N ALA A 148 -30.00 -5.60 -2.81
CA ALA A 148 -30.13 -6.55 -3.92
C ALA A 148 -28.82 -6.52 -4.70
N ILE A 149 -28.16 -7.67 -4.75
CA ILE A 149 -27.09 -7.92 -5.70
C ILE A 149 -27.78 -8.04 -7.06
N ASP A 150 -27.80 -6.95 -7.83
CA ASP A 150 -27.88 -7.05 -9.28
C ASP A 150 -26.53 -6.65 -9.87
N ASN A 151 -26.10 -7.46 -10.81
CA ASN A 151 -24.73 -7.79 -11.08
C ASN A 151 -24.17 -6.84 -12.16
N SER A 152 -24.20 -5.53 -11.90
CA SER A 152 -23.75 -4.54 -12.88
C SER A 152 -23.31 -3.18 -12.34
N ASP A 153 -22.81 -3.06 -11.11
CA ASP A 153 -22.25 -1.79 -10.63
C ASP A 153 -20.97 -2.00 -9.79
N CYS A 154 -19.92 -1.26 -10.15
CA CYS A 154 -18.58 -1.22 -9.53
C CYS A 154 -17.82 -2.56 -9.40
N TYR A 155 -17.19 -3.01 -10.49
CA TYR A 155 -16.20 -4.09 -10.42
C TYR A 155 -14.78 -3.59 -10.10
N PHE A 156 -14.17 -4.13 -9.06
CA PHE A 156 -12.72 -4.39 -9.08
C PHE A 156 -12.49 -5.50 -10.11
N THR A 157 -12.19 -5.14 -11.37
CA THR A 157 -11.90 -6.16 -12.38
C THR A 157 -10.57 -6.83 -12.06
N LYS A 158 -10.60 -8.15 -11.91
CA LYS A 158 -9.44 -9.04 -11.89
C LYS A 158 -8.82 -9.08 -13.30
N GLY A 159 -8.27 -7.95 -13.75
CA GLY A 159 -7.51 -7.81 -14.99
C GLY A 159 -6.04 -8.03 -14.67
N GLY A 160 -5.62 -9.29 -14.66
CA GLY A 160 -4.26 -9.69 -14.33
C GLY A 160 -3.20 -9.07 -15.24
N SER A 161 -2.04 -8.78 -14.64
CA SER A 161 -0.70 -9.11 -15.15
C SER A 161 -0.23 -8.61 -16.53
N TYR A 162 -0.97 -7.78 -17.28
CA TYR A 162 -0.65 -7.48 -18.69
C TYR A 162 -0.55 -6.00 -19.09
N LEU A 163 -0.72 -5.06 -18.16
CA LEU A 163 -0.75 -3.62 -18.52
C LEU A 163 0.58 -2.88 -18.37
N SER A 164 1.65 -3.51 -17.86
CA SER A 164 2.88 -2.79 -17.49
C SER A 164 4.05 -2.92 -18.47
N GLN A 165 3.92 -3.72 -19.55
CA GLN A 165 5.04 -3.98 -20.45
C GLN A 165 5.15 -2.97 -21.60
N GLU A 166 4.07 -2.25 -21.94
CA GLU A 166 4.07 -1.32 -23.08
C GLU A 166 3.15 -0.10 -22.80
N PRO A 167 3.64 1.14 -22.98
CA PRO A 167 2.80 2.34 -22.93
C PRO A 167 1.58 2.26 -23.85
N ASP A 168 1.72 1.55 -24.97
CA ASP A 168 0.66 1.28 -25.92
C ASP A 168 -0.47 0.43 -25.30
N SER A 169 -0.14 -0.58 -24.50
CA SER A 169 -1.11 -1.42 -23.76
C SER A 169 -1.88 -0.62 -22.71
N CYS A 170 -1.19 0.22 -21.92
CA CYS A 170 -1.84 1.15 -20.98
C CYS A 170 -2.76 2.15 -21.69
N ARG A 171 -2.29 2.73 -22.80
CA ARG A 171 -3.06 3.69 -23.59
C ARG A 171 -4.33 3.04 -24.13
N GLU A 172 -4.19 1.85 -24.73
CA GLU A 172 -5.31 1.07 -25.28
C GLU A 172 -6.33 0.73 -24.20
N TYR A 173 -5.88 0.35 -23.00
CA TYR A 173 -6.77 0.11 -21.88
C TYR A 173 -7.59 1.34 -21.50
N LEU A 174 -6.95 2.51 -21.34
CA LEU A 174 -7.63 3.76 -21.02
C LEU A 174 -8.64 4.12 -22.11
N VAL A 175 -8.23 4.07 -23.38
CA VAL A 175 -9.11 4.35 -24.52
C VAL A 175 -10.30 3.41 -24.53
N LYS A 176 -10.07 2.09 -24.38
CA LYS A 176 -11.13 1.08 -24.29
C LYS A 176 -12.09 1.40 -23.14
N ARG A 177 -11.59 1.83 -21.99
CA ARG A 177 -12.42 2.16 -20.83
C ARG A 177 -13.21 3.45 -21.00
N PHE A 178 -12.64 4.45 -21.67
CA PHE A 178 -13.35 5.67 -22.06
C PHE A 178 -14.45 5.38 -23.08
N MET A 179 -14.19 4.49 -24.05
CA MET A 179 -15.16 4.09 -25.08
C MET A 179 -16.29 3.19 -24.54
N ALA A 180 -16.05 2.47 -23.44
CA ALA A 180 -17.00 1.53 -22.87
C ALA A 180 -18.24 2.17 -22.24
N SER A 181 -18.31 3.50 -22.12
CA SER A 181 -19.47 4.20 -21.60
C SER A 181 -19.89 5.36 -22.49
N SER A 182 -21.20 5.51 -22.69
CA SER A 182 -21.81 6.61 -23.42
C SER A 182 -22.14 7.81 -22.52
N THR A 183 -22.01 7.68 -21.19
CA THR A 183 -22.32 8.72 -20.21
C THR A 183 -21.09 9.53 -19.83
N ASN A 184 -21.31 10.76 -19.34
CA ASN A 184 -20.24 11.58 -18.80
C ASN A 184 -19.79 11.03 -17.44
N ASN A 185 -18.65 10.34 -17.41
CA ASN A 185 -18.12 9.74 -16.19
C ASN A 185 -16.78 10.37 -15.82
N LEU A 186 -16.52 10.42 -14.51
CA LEU A 186 -15.23 10.72 -13.95
C LEU A 186 -14.46 9.42 -13.70
N TYR A 187 -13.30 9.26 -14.32
CA TYR A 187 -12.46 8.07 -14.16
C TYR A 187 -11.39 8.32 -13.11
N LEU A 188 -11.41 7.53 -12.03
CA LEU A 188 -10.42 7.60 -10.95
C LEU A 188 -9.27 6.63 -11.26
N TRP A 189 -8.04 7.14 -11.28
CA TRP A 189 -6.85 6.38 -11.58
C TRP A 189 -5.76 6.64 -10.54
N PRO A 190 -5.61 5.74 -9.54
CA PRO A 190 -4.46 5.76 -8.65
C PRO A 190 -3.20 5.41 -9.44
N TYR A 191 -2.22 6.32 -9.47
CA TYR A 191 -0.97 6.16 -10.17
C TYR A 191 0.19 6.03 -9.17
N ASN A 192 1.09 5.09 -9.43
CA ASN A 192 2.31 4.89 -8.65
C ASN A 192 3.53 5.20 -9.51
N SER A 193 4.33 6.19 -9.09
CA SER A 193 5.58 6.54 -9.78
C SER A 193 6.69 5.49 -9.60
N GLY A 194 6.58 4.64 -8.58
CA GLY A 194 7.53 3.66 -8.09
C GLY A 194 7.83 3.84 -6.59
N CYS A 195 7.68 5.05 -6.08
CA CYS A 195 7.92 5.42 -4.67
C CYS A 195 6.82 6.29 -4.06
N HIS A 196 5.85 6.73 -4.86
CA HIS A 196 4.82 7.67 -4.44
C HIS A 196 3.50 7.38 -5.14
N TRP A 197 2.41 7.44 -4.38
CA TRP A 197 1.05 7.30 -4.87
C TRP A 197 0.38 8.66 -5.04
N LEU A 198 -0.23 8.88 -6.20
CA LEU A 198 -1.07 10.03 -6.49
C LEU A 198 -2.35 9.59 -7.19
N LEU A 199 -3.32 10.49 -7.32
CA LEU A 199 -4.60 10.20 -7.95
C LEU A 199 -4.82 11.14 -9.15
N LEU A 200 -5.17 10.55 -10.28
CA LEU A 200 -5.74 11.26 -11.42
C LEU A 200 -7.25 11.03 -11.43
N ALA A 201 -8.02 12.10 -11.57
CA ALA A 201 -9.44 12.02 -11.90
C ALA A 201 -9.64 12.62 -13.30
N ILE A 202 -10.11 11.81 -14.25
CA ILE A 202 -10.10 12.13 -15.68
C ILE A 202 -11.54 12.23 -16.17
N ASP A 203 -11.90 13.39 -16.72
CA ASP A 203 -13.10 13.57 -17.54
C ASP A 203 -12.66 13.61 -19.02
N PRO A 204 -12.76 12.49 -19.76
CA PRO A 204 -12.30 12.43 -21.14
C PRO A 204 -13.25 13.14 -22.12
N LEU A 205 -14.50 13.44 -21.74
CA LEU A 205 -15.45 14.17 -22.57
C LEU A 205 -15.19 15.68 -22.52
N LYS A 206 -14.98 16.22 -21.32
CA LYS A 206 -14.59 17.64 -21.12
C LYS A 206 -13.11 17.87 -21.40
N GLU A 207 -12.31 16.80 -21.38
CA GLU A 207 -10.86 16.78 -21.58
C GLU A 207 -10.15 17.54 -20.46
N VAL A 208 -10.60 17.23 -19.24
CA VAL A 208 -10.11 17.78 -17.99
C VAL A 208 -9.47 16.64 -17.18
N VAL A 209 -8.28 16.90 -16.65
CA VAL A 209 -7.56 15.99 -15.76
C VAL A 209 -7.33 16.72 -14.45
N TYR A 210 -7.94 16.21 -13.39
CA TYR A 210 -7.69 16.65 -12.02
C TYR A 210 -6.52 15.85 -11.46
N PHE A 211 -5.49 16.56 -11.03
CA PHE A 211 -4.29 16.03 -10.42
C PHE A 211 -4.36 16.24 -8.91
N LEU A 212 -4.48 15.14 -8.16
CA LEU A 212 -4.52 15.14 -6.70
C LEU A 212 -3.26 14.49 -6.16
N ASN A 213 -2.50 15.26 -5.38
CA ASN A 213 -1.20 14.85 -4.87
C ASN A 213 -1.06 15.21 -3.39
N SER A 214 -0.78 14.19 -2.55
CA SER A 214 -0.59 14.38 -1.11
C SER A 214 0.78 14.95 -0.76
N ILE A 215 1.71 14.98 -1.71
CA ILE A 215 2.98 15.72 -1.63
C ILE A 215 2.84 16.93 -2.55
N ASP A 216 3.28 18.12 -2.12
CA ASP A 216 3.27 19.27 -3.03
C ASP A 216 4.12 18.98 -4.27
N GLY A 217 3.57 19.25 -5.44
CA GLY A 217 4.17 18.95 -6.72
C GLY A 217 3.20 19.15 -7.88
N GLU A 218 3.74 19.08 -9.09
CA GLU A 218 2.99 19.30 -10.34
C GLU A 218 3.04 18.04 -11.22
N TRP A 219 2.05 17.87 -12.09
CA TRP A 219 2.04 16.79 -13.08
C TRP A 219 3.23 16.84 -14.05
N THR A 220 3.86 18.01 -14.21
CA THR A 220 5.07 18.17 -15.03
C THR A 220 6.25 17.35 -14.52
N ASN A 221 6.23 16.97 -13.24
CA ASN A 221 7.24 16.08 -12.64
C ASN A 221 7.05 14.61 -13.08
N TYR A 222 5.96 14.30 -13.80
CA TYR A 222 5.60 12.97 -14.28
C TYR A 222 5.33 13.01 -15.79
N PRO A 223 6.33 13.30 -16.64
CA PRO A 223 6.15 13.53 -18.06
C PRO A 223 5.55 12.32 -18.79
N ASP A 224 5.97 11.10 -18.46
CA ASP A 224 5.48 9.87 -19.08
C ASP A 224 3.99 9.64 -18.78
N MET A 225 3.59 9.83 -17.52
CA MET A 225 2.20 9.75 -17.07
C MET A 225 1.35 10.80 -17.80
N LYS A 226 1.84 12.04 -17.87
CA LYS A 226 1.15 13.14 -18.55
C LYS A 226 0.97 12.84 -20.03
N GLN A 227 2.02 12.40 -20.72
CA GLN A 227 2.00 12.06 -22.14
C GLN A 227 1.04 10.91 -22.42
N LEU A 228 1.03 9.88 -21.57
CA LEU A 228 0.13 8.74 -21.67
C LEU A 228 -1.35 9.17 -21.61
N VAL A 229 -1.72 9.92 -20.56
CA VAL A 229 -3.09 10.45 -20.41
C VAL A 229 -3.47 11.35 -21.58
N ASP A 230 -2.57 12.27 -21.97
CA ASP A 230 -2.83 13.21 -23.06
C ASP A 230 -3.09 12.46 -24.38
N THR A 231 -2.28 11.45 -24.66
CA THR A 231 -2.40 10.64 -25.88
C THR A 231 -3.66 9.78 -25.85
N SER A 232 -4.00 9.17 -24.70
CA SER A 232 -5.25 8.41 -24.54
C SER A 232 -6.49 9.25 -24.80
N ILE A 233 -6.56 10.48 -24.24
CA ILE A 233 -7.70 11.39 -24.47
C ILE A 233 -7.77 11.81 -25.95
N LYS A 234 -6.62 12.10 -26.59
CA LYS A 234 -6.58 12.44 -28.03
C LYS A 234 -7.06 11.29 -28.92
N VAL A 235 -6.63 10.05 -28.63
CA VAL A 235 -7.09 8.86 -29.37
C VAL A 235 -8.59 8.65 -29.15
N PHE A 236 -9.07 8.76 -27.92
CA PHE A 236 -10.50 8.68 -27.59
C PHE A 236 -11.33 9.73 -28.35
N ARG A 237 -10.89 11.00 -28.36
CA ARG A 237 -11.48 12.10 -29.14
C ARG A 237 -11.57 11.73 -30.62
N SER A 238 -10.48 11.21 -31.18
CA SER A 238 -10.40 10.80 -32.59
C SER A 238 -11.35 9.65 -32.92
N GLN A 239 -11.40 8.61 -32.07
CA GLN A 239 -12.27 7.44 -32.28
C GLN A 239 -13.76 7.78 -32.22
N ARG A 240 -14.14 8.77 -31.40
CA ARG A 240 -15.51 9.30 -31.35
C ARG A 240 -15.85 10.25 -32.50
N GLN A 241 -14.88 10.55 -33.38
CA GLN A 241 -15.03 11.52 -34.46
C GLN A 241 -15.50 12.90 -33.96
N ALA A 242 -15.14 13.23 -32.71
CA ALA A 242 -15.55 14.48 -32.08
C ALA A 242 -14.78 15.65 -32.69
N ARG A 243 -15.49 16.65 -33.20
CA ARG A 243 -14.87 17.88 -33.72
C ARG A 243 -14.51 18.80 -32.56
N VAL A 244 -13.25 19.23 -32.47
CA VAL A 244 -12.85 20.29 -31.56
C VAL A 244 -13.42 21.62 -32.11
N PRO A 245 -14.23 22.37 -31.34
CA PRO A 245 -14.69 23.68 -31.77
C PRO A 245 -13.50 24.60 -32.08
N ARG A 246 -13.58 25.41 -33.14
CA ARG A 246 -12.52 26.38 -33.50
C ARG A 246 -12.14 27.34 -32.36
N THR A 247 -13.03 27.51 -31.37
CA THR A 247 -12.86 28.36 -30.19
C THR A 247 -12.20 27.66 -29.00
N LYS A 248 -12.15 26.32 -28.96
CA LYS A 248 -11.50 25.56 -27.89
C LYS A 248 -10.07 25.24 -28.31
N SER A 249 -9.11 25.53 -27.44
CA SER A 249 -7.75 25.01 -27.62
C SER A 249 -7.82 23.48 -27.73
N SER A 250 -7.05 22.88 -28.64
CA SER A 250 -6.95 21.41 -28.74
C SER A 250 -6.29 20.78 -27.52
N ASN A 251 -5.77 21.60 -26.59
CA ASN A 251 -5.04 21.19 -25.41
C ASN A 251 -5.97 20.67 -24.32
N ILE A 252 -5.50 19.62 -23.65
CA ILE A 252 -6.16 19.00 -22.50
C ILE A 252 -5.91 19.88 -21.29
N THR A 253 -6.96 20.12 -20.50
CA THR A 253 -6.88 21.00 -19.32
C THR A 253 -6.43 20.17 -18.12
N TRP A 254 -5.33 20.56 -17.50
CA TRP A 254 -4.84 19.93 -16.27
C TRP A 254 -5.09 20.88 -15.09
N ILE A 255 -5.70 20.37 -14.02
CA ILE A 255 -6.09 21.13 -12.84
C ILE A 255 -5.39 20.52 -11.63
N LYS A 256 -4.56 21.30 -10.93
CA LYS A 256 -3.99 20.90 -9.65
C LYS A 256 -5.01 21.19 -8.58
N VAL A 257 -5.46 20.16 -7.91
CA VAL A 257 -6.41 20.27 -6.79
C VAL A 257 -5.62 20.53 -5.51
N GLN A 258 -6.06 21.52 -4.74
CA GLN A 258 -5.49 21.85 -3.42
C GLN A 258 -6.00 20.87 -2.36
N CYS A 259 -5.63 19.60 -2.49
CA CYS A 259 -6.01 18.54 -1.57
C CYS A 259 -5.15 18.51 -0.30
N PRO A 260 -5.63 17.88 0.79
CA PRO A 260 -4.86 17.69 2.03
C PRO A 260 -3.48 17.05 1.80
N LEU A 261 -2.47 17.57 2.48
CA LEU A 261 -1.08 17.15 2.33
C LEU A 261 -0.64 16.19 3.44
N GLN A 262 0.26 15.25 3.14
CA GLN A 262 0.86 14.37 4.14
C GLN A 262 2.07 15.01 4.84
N ARG A 263 2.39 14.57 6.05
CA ARG A 263 3.54 15.07 6.84
C ARG A 263 4.72 14.12 6.92
N ASN A 264 4.50 12.82 6.70
CA ASN A 264 5.46 11.76 6.98
C ASN A 264 5.99 11.05 5.72
N GLY A 265 5.54 11.45 4.52
CA GLY A 265 6.01 10.88 3.25
C GLY A 265 5.50 9.46 2.92
N ILE A 266 4.95 8.74 3.89
CA ILE A 266 4.65 7.30 3.79
C ILE A 266 3.15 6.99 3.67
N ASP A 267 2.28 7.96 3.95
CA ASP A 267 0.83 7.77 3.96
C ASP A 267 0.17 8.00 2.59
N CYS A 268 0.95 8.28 1.53
CA CYS A 268 0.43 8.68 0.22
C CYS A 268 -0.65 7.73 -0.34
N GLY A 269 -0.51 6.42 -0.14
CA GLY A 269 -1.52 5.43 -0.54
C GLY A 269 -2.86 5.60 0.21
N TYR A 270 -2.82 5.86 1.52
CA TYR A 270 -4.01 6.11 2.32
C TYR A 270 -4.68 7.44 1.96
N PHE A 271 -3.90 8.46 1.62
CA PHE A 271 -4.43 9.73 1.10
C PHE A 271 -5.15 9.50 -0.23
N VAL A 272 -4.57 8.75 -1.16
CA VAL A 272 -5.21 8.41 -2.44
C VAL A 272 -6.52 7.65 -2.23
N MET A 273 -6.55 6.65 -1.33
CA MET A 273 -7.78 5.95 -0.97
C MET A 273 -8.85 6.89 -0.42
N ARG A 274 -8.44 7.80 0.47
CA ARG A 274 -9.34 8.79 1.05
C ARG A 274 -9.87 9.79 0.03
N PHE A 275 -9.02 10.28 -0.88
CA PHE A 275 -9.44 11.14 -1.98
C PHE A 275 -10.49 10.47 -2.86
N MET A 276 -10.26 9.20 -3.23
CA MET A 276 -11.24 8.44 -4.01
C MET A 276 -12.57 8.34 -3.27
N ARG A 277 -12.56 7.97 -1.99
CA ARG A 277 -13.77 7.90 -1.17
C ARG A 277 -14.50 9.25 -1.11
N GLU A 278 -13.78 10.33 -0.88
CA GLU A 278 -14.35 11.68 -0.76
C GLU A 278 -14.94 12.15 -2.10
N ILE A 279 -14.28 11.90 -3.25
CA ILE A 279 -14.83 12.17 -4.59
C ILE A 279 -16.10 11.36 -4.86
N ILE A 280 -16.09 10.07 -4.49
CA ILE A 280 -17.25 9.18 -4.68
C ILE A 280 -18.44 9.66 -3.86
N ASN A 281 -18.20 10.00 -2.60
CA ASN A 281 -19.25 10.44 -1.68
C ASN A 281 -19.88 11.77 -2.12
N MET A 282 -19.09 12.67 -2.71
CA MET A 282 -19.60 13.92 -3.27
C MET A 282 -20.55 13.68 -4.44
N ASN A 283 -20.38 12.56 -5.15
CA ASN A 283 -21.16 12.19 -6.32
C ASN A 283 -21.21 13.33 -7.37
N GLN A 284 -20.07 14.02 -7.52
CA GLN A 284 -19.87 15.12 -8.47
C GLN A 284 -18.81 14.73 -9.52
N ILE A 285 -19.04 15.15 -10.76
CA ILE A 285 -18.12 14.91 -11.88
C ILE A 285 -17.04 16.01 -11.95
N GLU A 286 -17.29 17.18 -11.36
CA GLU A 286 -16.33 18.28 -11.26
C GLU A 286 -15.74 18.34 -9.86
N ILE A 287 -14.42 18.45 -9.79
CA ILE A 287 -13.69 18.58 -8.53
C ILE A 287 -13.27 20.05 -8.39
N PRO A 288 -13.65 20.75 -7.30
CA PRO A 288 -13.22 22.12 -7.07
C PRO A 288 -11.70 22.24 -6.97
N ILE A 289 -11.12 23.32 -7.49
CA ILE A 289 -9.67 23.60 -7.40
C ILE A 289 -9.22 23.63 -5.94
N THR A 290 -10.04 24.17 -5.05
CA THR A 290 -9.79 24.27 -3.60
C THR A 290 -10.20 23.03 -2.82
N TYR A 291 -10.49 21.92 -3.50
CA TYR A 291 -11.10 20.71 -2.93
C TYR A 291 -12.52 20.93 -2.40
N PHE A 292 -13.19 19.84 -2.01
CA PHE A 292 -14.58 19.90 -1.55
C PHE A 292 -14.69 20.57 -0.18
N ASP A 293 -15.65 21.48 -0.01
CA ASP A 293 -15.79 22.27 1.21
C ASP A 293 -16.00 21.44 2.48
N GLU A 294 -16.66 20.28 2.37
CA GLU A 294 -16.92 19.38 3.50
C GLU A 294 -15.67 18.59 3.93
N TYR A 295 -14.68 18.47 3.05
CA TYR A 295 -13.46 17.69 3.27
C TYR A 295 -12.17 18.52 3.25
N LYS A 296 -12.26 19.81 2.94
CA LYS A 296 -11.09 20.70 2.88
C LYS A 296 -10.41 20.77 4.24
N CYS A 297 -9.12 20.44 4.26
CA CYS A 297 -8.25 20.61 5.41
C CYS A 297 -6.80 20.67 4.93
N ALA A 298 -5.91 21.20 5.76
CA ALA A 298 -4.48 21.23 5.41
C ALA A 298 -3.86 19.82 5.45
N HIS A 299 -4.27 19.01 6.44
CA HIS A 299 -3.78 17.65 6.65
C HIS A 299 -4.90 16.81 7.26
N TYR A 300 -5.00 15.55 6.86
CA TYR A 300 -5.85 14.61 7.57
C TYR A 300 -5.30 14.34 8.97
N THR A 301 -6.21 14.22 9.93
CA THR A 301 -5.91 13.76 11.27
C THR A 301 -5.56 12.26 11.27
N ARG A 302 -4.87 11.82 12.32
CA ARG A 302 -4.58 10.39 12.50
C ARG A 302 -5.85 9.53 12.52
N LEU A 303 -6.91 9.99 13.21
CA LEU A 303 -8.20 9.30 13.27
C LEU A 303 -8.85 9.17 11.90
N GLN A 304 -8.78 10.23 11.09
CA GLN A 304 -9.26 10.21 9.71
C GLN A 304 -8.53 9.17 8.84
N LEU A 305 -7.21 8.99 9.04
CA LEU A 305 -6.45 7.97 8.31
C LEU A 305 -6.67 6.56 8.88
N GLU A 306 -6.81 6.42 10.20
CA GLU A 306 -7.15 5.16 10.86
C GLU A 306 -8.51 4.62 10.40
N GLN A 307 -9.50 5.49 10.24
CA GLN A 307 -10.80 5.13 9.68
C GLN A 307 -10.68 4.44 8.31
N ILE A 308 -9.83 4.95 7.41
CA ILE A 308 -9.61 4.34 6.09
C ILE A 308 -8.94 2.97 6.23
N LYS A 309 -8.01 2.83 7.18
CA LYS A 309 -7.33 1.55 7.45
C LYS A 309 -8.32 0.51 7.98
N GLU A 310 -9.18 0.91 8.90
CA GLU A 310 -10.23 0.04 9.48
C GLU A 310 -11.25 -0.38 8.43
N GLU A 311 -11.76 0.56 7.62
CA GLU A 311 -12.68 0.26 6.51
C GLU A 311 -12.05 -0.73 5.51
N LEU A 312 -10.77 -0.54 5.18
CA LEU A 312 -10.03 -1.44 4.29
C LEU A 312 -9.85 -2.83 4.92
N CYS A 313 -9.45 -2.90 6.19
CA CYS A 313 -9.30 -4.16 6.92
C CYS A 313 -10.62 -4.93 6.97
N GLN A 314 -11.72 -4.24 7.29
CA GLN A 314 -13.06 -4.83 7.34
C GLN A 314 -13.46 -5.40 5.97
N TYR A 315 -13.22 -4.67 4.88
CA TYR A 315 -13.48 -5.14 3.52
C TYR A 315 -12.70 -6.44 3.19
N PHE A 316 -11.41 -6.52 3.56
CA PHE A 316 -10.60 -7.71 3.32
C PHE A 316 -11.10 -8.93 4.11
N ILE A 317 -11.55 -8.72 5.35
CA ILE A 317 -12.14 -9.76 6.21
C ILE A 317 -13.46 -10.25 5.58
N GLU A 318 -14.36 -9.34 5.23
CA GLU A 318 -15.69 -9.67 4.69
C GLU A 318 -15.63 -10.37 3.33
N LYS A 319 -14.71 -9.96 2.45
CA LYS A 319 -14.52 -10.58 1.13
C LYS A 319 -13.70 -11.87 1.15
N ARG A 320 -13.32 -12.37 2.35
CA ARG A 320 -12.49 -13.57 2.55
C ARG A 320 -11.22 -13.60 1.69
N LEU A 321 -10.63 -12.42 1.45
CA LEU A 321 -9.37 -12.32 0.70
C LEU A 321 -8.16 -12.71 1.56
N ILE A 322 -8.39 -12.85 2.87
CA ILE A 322 -7.44 -13.38 3.84
C ILE A 322 -8.19 -14.52 4.57
N SER A 323 -7.89 -15.77 4.24
CA SER A 323 -8.26 -16.89 5.10
C SER A 323 -7.33 -16.88 6.30
N ILE A 324 -7.85 -16.58 7.48
CA ILE A 324 -7.11 -16.70 8.75
C ILE A 324 -7.05 -18.18 9.13
#